data_AF-A0A3S0A677-F1
#
_entry.id   AF-A0A3S0A677-F1
#
_cell.length_a   1.000
_cell.length_b   1.000
_cell.length_c   1.000
_cell.angle_alpha   90.00
_cell.angle_beta   90.00
_cell.angle_gamma   90.00
#
_symmetry.space_group_name_H-M   'P 1'
#
loop_
_entity.id
_entity.type
_entity.pdbx_description
1 polymer ?
#
loop_
_entity_poly.entity_id
_entity_poly.type
_entity_poly.pdbx_seq_one_letter_code
_entity_poly.pdbx_strand_id
1 'polypeptide(L)'
;MANKEEIKATIHQLYNLMNQWPDQSAEVLDITDVLLQVYTKLDQAKQPEVLINKLVHYIRSMALKGRLHFPKKEEELMIALGLVGQKAGLNGLYRADYSDKSQFYSYAELSQMKIR
;
A
#
# COMPACT_ATOMS: atom_id res chain seq x y z
N MET A 1 -18.25 9.40 -0.54
CA MET A 1 -16.91 9.32 0.07
C MET A 1 -16.55 7.85 0.18
N ALA A 2 -15.32 7.44 -0.14
CA ALA A 2 -14.94 6.05 0.13
C ALA A 2 -14.91 5.82 1.65
N ASN A 3 -15.56 4.76 2.13
CA ASN A 3 -15.65 4.49 3.57
C ASN A 3 -14.26 4.11 4.10
N LYS A 4 -13.65 4.97 4.92
CA LYS A 4 -12.31 4.74 5.49
C LYS A 4 -12.23 3.43 6.27
N GLU A 5 -13.31 3.02 6.91
CA GLU A 5 -13.36 1.76 7.65
C GLU A 5 -13.24 0.54 6.73
N GLU A 6 -13.95 0.53 5.60
CA GLU A 6 -13.86 -0.54 4.59
C GLU A 6 -12.45 -0.60 3.97
N ILE A 7 -11.85 0.56 3.71
CA ILE A 7 -10.47 0.62 3.20
C ILE A 7 -9.49 0.04 4.24
N LYS A 8 -9.62 0.42 5.51
CA LYS A 8 -8.79 -0.13 6.60
C LYS A 8 -8.97 -1.63 6.75
N ALA A 9 -10.19 -2.13 6.68
CA ALA A 9 -10.48 -3.56 6.73
C ALA A 9 -9.80 -4.30 5.57
N THR A 10 -9.89 -3.75 4.35
CA THR A 10 -9.24 -4.31 3.16
C THR A 10 -7.72 -4.34 3.30
N ILE A 11 -7.10 -3.24 3.74
CA ILE A 11 -5.64 -3.17 3.98
C ILE A 11 -5.21 -4.16 5.06
N HIS A 12 -5.94 -4.21 6.18
CA HIS A 12 -5.63 -5.10 7.29
C HIS A 12 -5.72 -6.57 6.87
N GLN A 13 -6.73 -6.92 6.08
CA GLN A 13 -6.88 -8.27 5.56
C GLN A 13 -5.74 -8.64 4.60
N LEU A 14 -5.36 -7.74 3.68
CA LEU A 14 -4.25 -7.97 2.76
C LEU A 14 -2.92 -8.12 3.52
N TYR A 15 -2.66 -7.25 4.51
CA TYR A 15 -1.49 -7.33 5.39
C TYR A 15 -1.40 -8.69 6.09
N ASN A 16 -2.50 -9.16 6.69
CA ASN A 16 -2.51 -10.43 7.40
C ASN A 16 -2.28 -11.63 6.47
N LEU A 17 -2.85 -11.62 5.26
CA LEU A 17 -2.62 -12.68 4.27
C LEU A 17 -1.15 -12.71 3.83
N MET A 18 -0.56 -11.56 3.51
CA MET A 18 0.84 -11.50 3.06
C MET A 18 1.84 -11.86 4.15
N ASN A 19 1.57 -11.52 5.42
CA ASN A 19 2.41 -11.96 6.54
C ASN A 19 2.38 -13.47 6.79
N GLN A 20 1.38 -14.18 6.24
CA GLN A 20 1.29 -15.63 6.30
C GLN A 20 1.97 -16.31 5.11
N TRP A 21 2.49 -15.56 4.15
CA TRP A 21 3.21 -16.15 3.03
C TRP A 21 4.47 -16.86 3.52
N PRO A 22 4.78 -18.06 2.97
CA PRO A 22 5.96 -18.81 3.35
C PRO A 22 7.26 -18.10 2.94
N ASP A 23 7.22 -17.34 1.84
CA ASP A 23 8.33 -16.51 1.38
C ASP A 23 8.14 -15.08 1.90
N GLN A 24 9.07 -14.66 2.76
CA GLN A 24 9.16 -13.30 3.30
C GLN A 24 10.35 -12.58 2.65
N SER A 25 10.36 -12.53 1.33
CA SER A 25 11.36 -11.81 0.55
C SER A 25 11.37 -10.32 0.90
N ALA A 26 12.45 -9.62 0.54
CA ALA A 26 12.57 -8.19 0.81
C ALA A 26 11.38 -7.39 0.25
N GLU A 27 10.90 -7.73 -0.95
CA GLU A 27 9.73 -7.11 -1.56
C GLU A 27 8.42 -7.38 -0.80
N VAL A 28 8.24 -8.58 -0.24
CA VAL A 28 7.06 -8.89 0.59
C VAL A 28 7.10 -8.09 1.89
N LEU A 29 8.25 -8.06 2.57
CA LEU A 29 8.45 -7.27 3.80
C LEU A 29 8.24 -5.77 3.56
N ASP A 30 8.70 -5.29 2.42
CA ASP A 30 8.50 -3.91 2.01
C ASP A 30 7.02 -3.57 1.76
N ILE A 31 6.27 -4.47 1.11
CA ILE A 31 4.83 -4.32 0.93
C ILE A 31 4.09 -4.33 2.27
N THR A 32 4.40 -5.28 3.16
CA THR A 32 3.69 -5.43 4.45
C THR A 32 3.95 -4.24 5.37
N ASP A 33 5.16 -3.70 5.39
CA ASP A 33 5.48 -2.45 6.08
C ASP A 33 4.70 -1.26 5.52
N VAL A 34 4.59 -1.12 4.19
CA VAL A 34 3.81 -0.02 3.58
C VAL A 34 2.32 -0.18 3.85
N LEU A 35 1.79 -1.41 3.82
CA LEU A 35 0.39 -1.68 4.19
C LEU A 35 0.11 -1.22 5.63
N LEU A 36 0.99 -1.56 6.58
CA LEU A 36 0.88 -1.12 7.97
C LEU A 36 0.97 0.41 8.09
N GLN A 37 1.91 1.03 7.37
CA GLN A 37 2.10 2.48 7.39
C GLN A 37 0.89 3.23 6.82
N VAL A 38 0.27 2.73 5.76
CA VAL A 38 -0.93 3.32 5.19
C VAL A 38 -2.13 3.12 6.12
N TYR A 39 -2.27 1.93 6.73
CA TYR A 39 -3.33 1.64 7.70
C TYR A 39 -3.33 2.65 8.86
N THR A 40 -2.16 2.94 9.43
CA THR A 40 -2.01 3.88 10.57
C THR A 40 -2.28 5.33 10.19
N LYS A 41 -2.03 5.72 8.94
CA LYS A 41 -2.19 7.10 8.46
C LYS A 41 -3.57 7.40 7.86
N LEU A 42 -4.38 6.37 7.55
CA LEU A 42 -5.61 6.55 6.78
C LEU A 42 -6.65 7.44 7.48
N ASP A 43 -6.79 7.32 8.81
CA ASP A 43 -7.76 8.10 9.57
C ASP A 43 -7.48 9.60 9.47
N GLN A 44 -6.20 9.97 9.45
CA GLN A 44 -5.73 11.35 9.39
C GLN A 44 -5.59 11.88 7.95
N ALA A 45 -5.69 11.02 6.94
CA ALA A 45 -5.56 11.42 5.55
C ALA A 45 -6.73 12.31 5.11
N LYS A 46 -6.41 13.54 4.65
CA LYS A 46 -7.39 14.47 4.05
C LYS A 46 -7.93 13.98 2.72
N GLN A 47 -7.11 13.25 1.96
CA GLN A 47 -7.45 12.64 0.67
C GLN A 47 -7.02 11.17 0.67
N PRO A 48 -7.82 10.26 1.25
CA PRO A 48 -7.46 8.85 1.37
C PRO A 48 -7.23 8.19 0.02
N GLU A 49 -7.97 8.57 -1.02
CA GLU A 49 -7.85 8.01 -2.37
C GLU A 49 -6.43 8.18 -2.95
N VAL A 50 -5.77 9.30 -2.65
CA VAL A 50 -4.40 9.58 -3.09
C VAL A 50 -3.40 8.64 -2.41
N LEU A 51 -3.57 8.43 -1.11
CA LEU A 51 -2.73 7.53 -0.33
C LEU A 51 -2.89 6.08 -0.80
N ILE A 52 -4.13 5.66 -1.10
CA ILE A 52 -4.41 4.34 -1.67
C ILE A 52 -3.87 4.19 -3.09
N ASN A 53 -3.94 5.23 -3.92
CA ASN A 53 -3.35 5.17 -5.26
C ASN A 53 -1.84 4.91 -5.19
N LYS A 54 -1.13 5.64 -4.31
CA LYS A 54 0.30 5.41 -4.05
C LYS A 54 0.56 3.97 -3.58
N LEU A 55 -0.20 3.49 -2.60
CA LEU A 55 -0.09 2.11 -2.09
C LEU A 55 -0.18 1.08 -3.22
N VAL A 56 -1.22 1.17 -4.05
CA VAL A 56 -1.46 0.18 -5.11
C VAL A 56 -0.35 0.22 -6.16
N HIS A 57 0.16 1.40 -6.52
CA HIS A 57 1.31 1.49 -7.43
C HIS A 57 2.60 0.94 -6.82
N TYR A 58 2.83 1.17 -5.53
CA TYR A 58 3.97 0.61 -4.81
C TYR A 58 3.93 -0.92 -4.79
N ILE A 59 2.78 -1.51 -4.44
CA ILE A 59 2.58 -2.96 -4.46
C ILE A 59 2.87 -3.53 -5.85
N ARG A 60 2.38 -2.89 -6.92
CA ARG A 60 2.66 -3.32 -8.31
C ARG A 60 4.15 -3.24 -8.65
N SER A 61 4.84 -2.20 -8.21
CA SER A 61 6.29 -2.04 -8.43
C SER A 61 7.07 -3.17 -7.75
N MET A 62 6.79 -3.44 -6.48
CA MET A 62 7.43 -4.52 -5.72
C MET A 62 7.08 -5.90 -6.25
N ALA A 63 5.82 -6.11 -6.68
CA ALA A 63 5.39 -7.34 -7.32
C ALA A 63 6.17 -7.64 -8.60
N LEU A 64 6.35 -6.64 -9.47
CA LEU A 64 7.15 -6.79 -10.70
C LEU A 64 8.62 -7.07 -10.38
N LYS A 65 9.20 -6.35 -9.41
CA LYS A 65 10.60 -6.52 -8.99
C LYS A 65 10.85 -7.93 -8.44
N GLY A 66 10.00 -8.38 -7.52
CA GLY A 66 10.11 -9.68 -6.85
C GLY A 66 9.52 -10.85 -7.63
N ARG A 67 8.90 -10.59 -8.80
CA ARG A 67 8.12 -11.59 -9.57
C ARG A 67 7.08 -12.29 -8.71
N LEU A 68 6.39 -11.51 -7.88
CA LEU A 68 5.42 -12.02 -6.92
C LEU A 68 4.12 -12.45 -7.63
N HIS A 69 3.60 -13.61 -7.27
CA HIS A 69 2.33 -14.13 -7.76
C HIS A 69 1.32 -14.14 -6.61
N PHE A 70 0.31 -13.28 -6.70
CA PHE A 70 -0.72 -13.18 -5.68
C PHE A 70 -1.78 -14.26 -5.87
N PRO A 71 -2.20 -14.95 -4.81
CA PRO A 71 -3.40 -15.77 -4.87
C PRO A 71 -4.64 -14.91 -5.09
N LYS A 72 -5.71 -15.55 -5.57
CA LYS A 72 -6.96 -14.88 -6.00
C LYS A 72 -7.53 -13.91 -4.95
N LYS A 73 -7.44 -14.27 -3.67
CA LYS A 73 -8.02 -13.46 -2.58
C LYS A 73 -7.26 -12.15 -2.40
N GLU A 74 -5.94 -12.18 -2.44
CA GLU A 74 -5.09 -11.00 -2.40
C GLU A 74 -5.28 -10.14 -3.66
N GLU A 75 -5.45 -10.75 -4.84
CA GLU A 75 -5.80 -10.03 -6.08
C GLU A 75 -7.12 -9.27 -5.95
N GLU A 76 -8.17 -9.91 -5.41
CA GLU A 76 -9.47 -9.26 -5.18
C GLU A 76 -9.35 -8.05 -4.24
N LEU A 77 -8.57 -8.17 -3.16
CA LEU A 77 -8.32 -7.07 -2.22
C LEU A 77 -7.53 -5.93 -2.91
N MET A 78 -6.52 -6.25 -3.70
CA MET A 78 -5.76 -5.25 -4.48
C MET A 78 -6.64 -4.55 -5.52
N ILE A 79 -7.57 -5.26 -6.17
CA ILE A 79 -8.54 -4.68 -7.09
C ILE A 79 -9.45 -3.70 -6.35
N ALA A 80 -9.98 -4.08 -5.19
CA ALA A 80 -10.81 -3.20 -4.37
C ALA A 80 -10.09 -1.91 -3.98
N LEU A 81 -8.83 -2.00 -3.55
CA LEU A 81 -7.98 -0.84 -3.28
C LEU A 81 -7.72 -0.02 -4.57
N GLY A 82 -7.52 -0.68 -5.71
CA GLY A 82 -7.34 -0.03 -7.01
C GLY A 82 -8.55 0.80 -7.44
N LEU A 83 -9.78 0.35 -7.16
CA LEU A 83 -11.01 1.12 -7.44
C LEU A 83 -11.10 2.38 -6.57
N VAL A 84 -10.61 2.32 -5.33
CA VAL A 84 -10.51 3.49 -4.45
C VAL A 84 -9.46 4.47 -4.97
N GLY A 85 -8.27 3.96 -5.33
CA GLY A 85 -7.15 4.77 -5.83
C GLY A 85 -7.44 5.48 -7.16
N GLN A 86 -8.20 4.84 -8.06
CA GLN A 86 -8.59 5.43 -9.35
C GLN A 86 -9.38 6.74 -9.21
N LYS A 87 -10.13 6.92 -8.11
CA LYS A 87 -10.82 8.18 -7.81
C LYS A 87 -9.85 9.36 -7.67
N ALA A 88 -8.60 9.13 -7.26
CA ALA A 88 -7.55 10.15 -7.26
C ALA A 88 -6.98 10.43 -8.65
N GLY A 89 -6.92 9.42 -9.53
CA GLY A 89 -6.46 9.57 -10.92
C GLY A 89 -7.35 10.49 -11.76
N LEU A 90 -8.66 10.49 -11.48
CA LEU A 90 -9.63 11.40 -12.10
C LEU A 90 -9.40 12.88 -11.70
N ASN A 91 -8.67 13.13 -10.60
CA ASN A 91 -8.32 14.49 -10.14
C ASN A 91 -6.98 15.01 -10.71
N GLY A 92 -6.37 14.30 -11.66
CA GLY A 92 -5.44 14.89 -12.66
C GLY A 92 -3.99 15.16 -12.26
N LEU A 93 -3.54 14.90 -11.03
CA LEU A 93 -2.24 15.40 -10.54
C LEU A 93 -1.19 14.34 -10.13
N TYR A 94 -1.46 13.05 -10.25
CA TYR A 94 -0.60 12.03 -9.62
C TYR A 94 0.24 11.24 -10.64
N ARG A 95 1.34 11.86 -11.10
CA ARG A 95 2.46 11.22 -11.83
C ARG A 95 3.73 11.26 -10.98
N ALA A 96 3.82 10.41 -9.97
CA ALA A 96 5.00 10.29 -9.12
C ALA A 96 5.73 8.95 -9.40
N ASP A 97 7.02 8.88 -9.05
CA ASP A 97 7.73 7.61 -8.92
C ASP A 97 7.16 6.85 -7.71
N TYR A 98 6.53 5.70 -7.96
CA TYR A 98 5.85 4.90 -6.96
C TYR A 98 6.71 3.73 -6.44
N SER A 99 8.00 3.69 -6.78
CA SER A 99 8.89 2.59 -6.38
C SER A 99 9.57 2.81 -5.02
N ASP A 100 9.63 4.05 -4.53
CA ASP A 100 10.28 4.38 -3.26
C ASP A 100 9.32 4.29 -2.06
N LYS A 101 9.63 3.40 -1.11
CA LYS A 101 8.90 3.21 0.15
C LYS A 101 8.92 4.44 1.06
N SER A 102 9.97 5.27 0.98
CA SER A 102 10.15 6.44 1.83
C SER A 102 8.98 7.43 1.74
N GLN A 103 8.27 7.45 0.60
CA GLN A 103 7.13 8.34 0.34
C GLN A 103 5.92 8.12 1.28
N PHE A 104 5.88 7.00 2.00
CA PHE A 104 4.84 6.69 2.97
C PHE A 104 5.19 7.11 4.39
N TYR A 105 6.42 7.57 4.62
CA TYR A 105 6.96 7.93 5.93
C TYR A 105 7.20 9.44 6.04
N SER A 106 7.04 9.97 7.24
CA SER A 106 7.45 11.33 7.59
C SER A 106 8.96 11.38 7.81
N TYR A 107 9.56 12.58 7.78
CA TYR A 107 10.98 12.77 8.07
C TYR A 107 11.42 12.16 9.42
N ALA A 108 10.57 12.23 10.44
CA ALA A 108 10.84 11.65 11.75
C ALA A 108 10.91 10.11 11.69
N GLU A 109 9.97 9.46 11.00
CA GLU A 109 9.94 8.00 10.84
C GLU A 109 11.10 7.49 9.97
N LEU A 110 11.49 8.24 8.93
CA LEU A 110 12.64 7.89 8.06
C LEU A 110 13.97 7.84 8.84
N SER A 111 14.13 8.69 9.86
CA SER A 111 15.32 8.65 10.71
C SER A 111 15.47 7.34 11.51
N GLN A 112 14.35 6.65 11.75
CA GLN A 112 14.29 5.40 12.49
C GLN A 112 14.41 4.16 11.58
N MET A 113 14.12 4.29 10.28
CA MET A 113 14.29 3.19 9.31
C MET A 113 15.75 2.78 9.09
N LYS A 114 16.71 3.69 9.26
CA LYS A 114 18.15 3.42 9.07
C LYS A 114 18.77 2.47 10.13
N ILE A 115 17.98 2.00 11.09
CA ILE A 115 18.42 1.21 12.26
C ILE A 115 17.96 -0.26 12.15
N ARG A 116 17.41 -0.69 11.01
CA ARG A 116 17.05 -2.10 10.78
C ARG A 116 17.94 -2.76 9.75
#